data_AF-A0A1G1LT56-F1
#
_entry.id   AF-A0A1G1LT56-F1
#
_cell.length_a   1.000
_cell.length_b   1.000
_cell.length_c   1.000
_cell.angle_alpha   90.00
_cell.angle_beta   90.00
_cell.angle_gamma   90.00
#
_symmetry.space_group_name_H-M   'P 1'
#
loop_
_entity.id
_entity.type
_entity.pdbx_description
1 polymer ?
#
loop_
_entity_poly.entity_id
_entity_poly.type
_entity_poly.pdbx_seq_one_letter_code
_entity_poly.pdbx_strand_id
1 'polypeptide(L)'
;HPKWQFAFVFNINRCIACQTCSMADKSTWLFSKGQEYMWWNNVETKPYGGYPQFYDVKVAQLVEQVNPGGQVWNTRVGRKHHAPYGVFEGFTIFDAGAKIGQAAIGYIPTDQEWRFVNIYEDTATSMRALVDGNDKSGFTASEQWRSQGSSLPEHESFFFYLQRICNHCTYPGCLAACPRKAIYKRPEDGIVLIDQNRCRGYKKCVEQCPYKKPMYRGTTRVSEKCIACYPRVEGKDPLTGGEPMETRCMAACVGKIRMQGLVKVGDDGLWAEDRWHPLYYAIRVEQVALPLYPQWGTEPNGFYIPPRHAPRGYIRQMFGPGVDNAIDRYIVPSRELLAVLQLWRASQQIIFRYDVIPGPKVFETQIHGRKFEMYNDTVLAFNKSGKEIVRIQVEEPIYIRPAERVTWL
;
A
#
# COMPACT_ATOMS: atom_id res chain seq x y z
N HIS A 1 17.17 1.71 15.91
CA HIS A 1 16.48 1.59 14.61
C HIS A 1 17.16 0.48 13.79
N PRO A 2 16.53 -0.08 12.75
CA PRO A 2 17.20 -1.04 11.87
C PRO A 2 18.18 -0.33 10.91
N LYS A 3 19.10 -1.07 10.27
CA LYS A 3 20.06 -0.58 9.25
C LYS A 3 19.41 -0.33 7.89
N TRP A 4 18.47 -1.21 7.53
CA TRP A 4 17.62 -1.07 6.36
C TRP A 4 16.16 -1.19 6.78
N GLN A 5 15.27 -0.60 5.99
CA GLN A 5 13.83 -0.68 6.20
C GLN A 5 13.16 -1.28 4.97
N PHE A 6 12.54 -2.46 5.14
CA PHE A 6 11.60 -3.01 4.18
C PHE A 6 10.46 -2.03 3.97
N ALA A 7 10.28 -1.58 2.74
CA ALA A 7 9.22 -0.68 2.35
C ALA A 7 8.63 -1.11 1.00
N PHE A 8 7.42 -0.63 0.71
CA PHE A 8 6.77 -0.90 -0.57
C PHE A 8 5.88 0.25 -1.01
N VAL A 9 5.67 0.35 -2.33
CA VAL A 9 4.71 1.26 -2.95
C VAL A 9 3.79 0.47 -3.87
N PHE A 10 2.48 0.62 -3.69
CA PHE A 10 1.46 0.08 -4.59
C PHE A 10 0.85 1.17 -5.47
N ASN A 11 0.98 1.04 -6.78
CA ASN A 11 0.30 1.90 -7.74
C ASN A 11 -1.13 1.40 -7.99
N ILE A 12 -2.06 1.82 -7.13
CA ILE A 12 -3.44 1.31 -7.17
C ILE A 12 -4.30 1.90 -8.29
N ASN A 13 -3.74 2.79 -9.12
CA ASN A 13 -4.34 3.19 -10.40
C ASN A 13 -4.21 2.09 -11.49
N ARG A 14 -3.32 1.11 -11.30
CA ARG A 14 -3.11 -0.02 -12.22
C ARG A 14 -3.72 -1.34 -11.72
N CYS A 15 -4.36 -1.33 -10.55
CA CYS A 15 -4.87 -2.56 -9.95
C CYS A 15 -6.15 -3.04 -10.65
N ILE A 16 -6.19 -4.34 -10.92
CA ILE A 16 -7.33 -5.04 -11.54
C ILE A 16 -7.99 -6.07 -10.62
N ALA A 17 -7.68 -6.03 -9.32
CA ALA A 17 -8.25 -6.90 -8.27
C ALA A 17 -8.20 -8.41 -8.50
N CYS A 18 -7.35 -8.91 -9.40
CA CYS A 18 -7.33 -10.32 -9.81
C CYS A 18 -6.99 -11.35 -8.70
N GLN A 19 -6.78 -10.91 -7.47
CA GLN A 19 -6.44 -11.73 -6.29
C GLN A 19 -5.20 -12.63 -6.40
N THR A 20 -4.45 -12.57 -7.51
CA THR A 20 -3.25 -13.40 -7.73
C THR A 20 -2.21 -13.21 -6.63
N CYS A 21 -2.02 -11.97 -6.18
CA CYS A 21 -1.12 -11.66 -5.07
C CYS A 21 -1.56 -12.28 -3.73
N SER A 22 -2.87 -12.38 -3.49
CA SER A 22 -3.45 -13.02 -2.29
C SER A 22 -3.20 -14.52 -2.35
N MET A 23 -3.47 -15.13 -3.50
CA MET A 23 -3.23 -16.56 -3.70
C MET A 23 -1.75 -16.94 -3.66
N ALA A 24 -0.87 -16.11 -4.21
CA ALA A 24 0.57 -16.36 -4.16
C ALA A 24 1.12 -16.36 -2.73
N ASP A 25 0.66 -15.44 -1.88
CA ASP A 25 1.02 -15.42 -0.45
C ASP A 25 0.40 -16.61 0.30
N LYS A 26 -0.89 -16.88 0.05
CA LYS A 26 -1.64 -17.98 0.64
C LYS A 26 -0.97 -19.34 0.40
N SER A 27 -0.70 -19.66 -0.86
CA SER A 27 -0.12 -20.95 -1.26
C SER A 27 1.31 -21.12 -0.78
N THR A 28 2.06 -20.02 -0.60
CA THR A 28 3.43 -20.09 -0.12
C THR A 28 3.50 -20.29 1.40
N TRP A 29 2.68 -19.58 2.18
CA TRP A 29 2.90 -19.48 3.64
C TRP A 29 1.76 -19.99 4.52
N LEU A 30 0.54 -20.11 3.98
CA LEU A 30 -0.69 -20.21 4.77
C LEU A 30 -1.53 -21.45 4.42
N PHE A 31 -0.86 -22.58 4.20
CA PHE A 31 -1.47 -23.85 3.81
C PHE A 31 -1.70 -24.84 4.97
N SER A 32 -1.23 -24.51 6.19
CA SER A 32 -1.33 -25.43 7.34
C SER A 32 -2.66 -25.29 8.07
N LYS A 33 -3.10 -26.38 8.73
CA LYS A 33 -4.35 -26.44 9.50
C LYS A 33 -4.51 -25.28 10.48
N GLY A 34 -5.61 -24.53 10.42
CA GLY A 34 -5.89 -23.34 11.22
C GLY A 34 -5.44 -22.01 10.60
N GLN A 35 -4.77 -22.04 9.44
CA GLN A 35 -4.41 -20.86 8.67
C GLN A 35 -5.42 -20.57 7.54
N GLU A 36 -6.52 -21.32 7.41
CA GLU A 36 -7.46 -21.25 6.28
C GLU A 36 -8.06 -19.84 6.12
N TYR A 37 -8.38 -19.20 7.24
CA TYR A 37 -8.85 -17.82 7.28
C TYR A 37 -7.69 -16.80 7.28
N MET A 38 -6.43 -17.20 7.38
CA MET A 38 -5.33 -16.23 7.36
C MET A 38 -5.06 -15.77 5.94
N TRP A 39 -5.09 -14.45 5.74
CA TRP A 39 -4.75 -13.77 4.48
C TRP A 39 -3.80 -12.62 4.77
N TRP A 40 -2.50 -12.95 4.86
CA TRP A 40 -1.50 -11.93 5.17
C TRP A 40 -1.44 -10.88 4.06
N ASN A 41 -1.53 -11.30 2.79
CA ASN A 41 -1.94 -10.44 1.68
C ASN A 41 -3.43 -10.64 1.34
N ASN A 42 -4.17 -9.53 1.27
CA ASN A 42 -5.55 -9.51 0.79
C ASN A 42 -5.78 -8.28 -0.10
N VAL A 43 -6.83 -8.31 -0.92
CA VAL A 43 -7.29 -7.18 -1.73
C VAL A 43 -8.74 -6.90 -1.40
N GLU A 44 -9.10 -5.64 -1.24
CA GLU A 44 -10.44 -5.18 -0.85
C GLU A 44 -10.97 -4.18 -1.86
N THR A 45 -12.28 -4.18 -2.10
CA THR A 45 -12.95 -3.11 -2.85
C THR A 45 -13.36 -2.01 -1.89
N LYS A 46 -12.89 -0.79 -2.08
CA LYS A 46 -13.27 0.37 -1.27
C LYS A 46 -14.42 1.15 -1.94
N PRO A 47 -15.39 1.66 -1.16
CA PRO A 47 -15.30 1.92 0.28
C PRO A 47 -15.81 0.80 1.23
N TYR A 48 -16.61 -0.16 0.77
CA TYR A 48 -17.30 -1.10 1.67
C TYR A 48 -16.47 -2.32 2.12
N GLY A 49 -15.55 -2.79 1.29
CA GLY A 49 -14.73 -3.96 1.55
C GLY A 49 -13.72 -3.73 2.69
N GLY A 50 -13.38 -4.82 3.39
CA GLY A 50 -12.46 -4.80 4.52
C GLY A 50 -12.16 -6.21 5.01
N TYR A 51 -10.89 -6.48 5.37
CA TYR A 51 -10.50 -7.75 5.97
C TYR A 51 -9.60 -7.61 7.20
N PRO A 52 -10.11 -7.69 8.43
CA PRO A 52 -11.48 -8.04 8.81
C PRO A 52 -12.47 -6.93 8.44
N GLN A 53 -13.74 -7.28 8.39
CA GLN A 53 -14.81 -6.38 7.95
C GLN A 53 -14.79 -5.03 8.69
N PHE A 54 -14.70 -3.94 7.92
CA PHE A 54 -14.73 -2.55 8.41
C PHE A 54 -13.65 -2.19 9.44
N TYR A 55 -12.49 -2.86 9.39
CA TYR A 55 -11.41 -2.63 10.36
C TYR A 55 -10.98 -1.16 10.47
N ASP A 56 -10.93 -0.44 9.35
CA ASP A 56 -10.50 0.94 9.25
C ASP A 56 -11.53 1.90 9.85
N VAL A 57 -12.81 1.71 9.52
CA VAL A 57 -13.91 2.49 10.11
C VAL A 57 -13.98 2.29 11.63
N LYS A 58 -13.90 1.04 12.09
CA LYS A 58 -13.96 0.72 13.53
C LYS A 58 -12.78 1.29 14.29
N VAL A 59 -11.56 1.21 13.76
CA VAL A 59 -10.38 1.82 14.40
C VAL A 59 -10.50 3.35 14.41
N ALA A 60 -10.95 3.98 13.32
CA ALA A 60 -11.17 5.42 13.29
C ALA A 60 -12.22 5.85 14.32
N GLN A 61 -13.33 5.13 14.43
CA GLN A 61 -14.38 5.39 15.43
C GLN A 61 -13.87 5.26 16.86
N LEU A 62 -13.04 4.26 17.17
CA LEU A 62 -12.45 4.11 18.51
C LEU A 62 -11.59 5.30 18.90
N VAL A 63 -10.78 5.82 17.97
CA VAL A 63 -9.95 7.01 18.22
C VAL A 63 -10.83 8.25 18.36
N GLU A 64 -11.83 8.39 17.50
CA GLU A 64 -12.81 9.50 17.54
C GLU A 64 -13.59 9.54 18.86
N GLN A 65 -13.98 8.40 19.41
CA GLN A 65 -14.66 8.32 20.71
C GLN A 65 -13.80 8.84 21.86
N VAL A 66 -12.48 8.70 21.78
CA VAL A 66 -11.54 9.18 22.81
C VAL A 66 -11.19 10.66 22.59
N ASN A 67 -11.22 11.15 21.36
CA ASN A 67 -10.91 12.53 21.01
C ASN A 67 -11.89 13.10 19.95
N PRO A 68 -13.15 13.37 20.34
CA PRO A 68 -14.20 13.78 19.40
C PRO A 68 -13.89 15.13 18.76
N GLY A 69 -13.99 15.22 17.44
CA GLY A 69 -13.71 16.43 16.65
C GLY A 69 -12.24 16.85 16.62
N GLY A 70 -11.34 16.10 17.29
CA GLY A 70 -9.93 16.46 17.44
C GLY A 70 -9.00 15.83 16.40
N GLN A 71 -9.52 15.11 15.40
CA GLN A 71 -8.72 14.42 14.37
C GLN A 71 -8.32 15.36 13.22
N VAL A 72 -7.50 16.37 13.53
CA VAL A 72 -7.17 17.46 12.60
C VAL A 72 -5.73 17.40 12.07
N TRP A 73 -5.58 17.80 10.80
CA TRP A 73 -4.29 17.99 10.14
C TRP A 73 -3.98 19.48 10.04
N ASN A 74 -2.80 19.87 10.51
CA ASN A 74 -2.23 21.19 10.29
C ASN A 74 -1.31 21.18 9.06
N THR A 75 -1.84 21.62 7.92
CA THR A 75 -1.14 21.67 6.64
C THR A 75 -0.23 22.91 6.48
N ARG A 76 -0.32 23.89 7.39
CA ARG A 76 0.51 25.12 7.35
C ARG A 76 1.92 24.88 7.86
N VAL A 77 2.12 23.86 8.69
CA VAL A 77 3.42 23.50 9.28
C VAL A 77 4.06 22.37 8.46
N GLY A 78 4.48 22.68 7.23
CA GLY A 78 5.27 21.75 6.42
C GLY A 78 6.75 21.83 6.77
N ARG A 79 7.33 20.77 7.33
CA ARG A 79 8.81 20.66 7.47
C ARG A 79 9.35 19.94 6.24
N LYS A 80 10.32 20.56 5.55
CA LYS A 80 11.07 19.92 4.45
C LYS A 80 11.52 18.53 4.93
N HIS A 81 11.12 17.48 4.22
CA HIS A 81 11.45 16.07 4.42
C HIS A 81 10.69 15.24 5.48
N HIS A 82 10.29 15.81 6.63
CA HIS A 82 9.69 15.01 7.73
C HIS A 82 8.16 15.03 7.75
N ALA A 83 7.57 16.17 7.40
CA ALA A 83 6.13 16.38 7.38
C ALA A 83 5.76 17.13 6.09
N PRO A 84 5.99 16.51 4.90
CA PRO A 84 5.90 17.20 3.63
C PRO A 84 4.51 17.77 3.32
N TYR A 85 3.47 17.28 4.02
CA TYR A 85 2.08 17.68 3.80
C TYR A 85 1.40 18.21 5.06
N GLY A 86 2.17 18.49 6.11
CA GLY A 86 1.66 18.94 7.40
C GLY A 86 1.78 17.89 8.50
N VAL A 87 1.34 18.29 9.69
CA VAL A 87 1.44 17.54 10.93
C VAL A 87 0.05 17.13 11.39
N PHE A 88 -0.09 15.91 11.88
CA PHE A 88 -1.33 15.48 12.52
C PHE A 88 -1.33 15.96 13.98
N GLU A 89 -2.34 16.73 14.36
CA GLU A 89 -2.47 17.32 15.71
C GLU A 89 -3.50 16.57 16.57
N GLY A 90 -4.16 15.56 16.01
CA GLY A 90 -5.09 14.69 16.73
C GLY A 90 -4.40 13.56 17.50
N PHE A 91 -5.23 12.70 18.11
CA PHE A 91 -4.75 11.52 18.81
C PHE A 91 -4.42 10.39 17.84
N THR A 92 -3.21 9.84 17.95
CA THR A 92 -2.87 8.57 17.32
C THR A 92 -3.54 7.42 18.09
N ILE A 93 -3.39 6.18 17.60
CA ILE A 93 -3.85 5.02 18.37
C ILE A 93 -3.11 4.88 19.70
N PHE A 94 -1.88 5.39 19.80
CA PHE A 94 -1.07 5.33 21.01
C PHE A 94 -1.56 6.35 22.03
N ASP A 95 -1.85 7.57 21.60
CA ASP A 95 -2.40 8.63 22.47
C ASP A 95 -3.77 8.22 23.03
N ALA A 96 -4.64 7.73 22.15
CA ALA A 96 -5.95 7.21 22.55
C ALA A 96 -5.82 5.98 23.46
N GLY A 97 -4.86 5.09 23.18
CA GLY A 97 -4.55 3.93 24.03
C GLY A 97 -4.11 4.35 25.44
N ALA A 98 -3.22 5.33 25.54
CA ALA A 98 -2.69 5.82 26.81
C ALA A 98 -3.81 6.37 27.72
N LYS A 99 -4.84 7.01 27.14
CA LYS A 99 -6.02 7.51 27.88
C LYS A 99 -6.83 6.41 28.55
N ILE A 100 -6.80 5.19 28.01
CA ILE A 100 -7.55 4.03 28.52
C ILE A 100 -6.64 2.97 29.15
N GLY A 101 -5.39 3.31 29.46
CA GLY A 101 -4.44 2.40 30.11
C GLY A 101 -3.95 1.26 29.20
N GLN A 102 -3.94 1.46 27.88
CA GLN A 102 -3.44 0.50 26.89
C GLN A 102 -2.24 1.06 26.12
N ALA A 103 -1.39 0.19 25.57
CA ALA A 103 -0.27 0.63 24.74
C ALA A 103 -0.74 1.29 23.43
N ALA A 104 -1.80 0.78 22.82
CA ALA A 104 -2.53 1.42 21.73
C ALA A 104 -4.01 1.00 21.79
N ILE A 105 -4.92 1.87 21.36
CA ILE A 105 -6.34 1.53 21.28
C ILE A 105 -6.58 0.51 20.16
N GLY A 106 -7.52 -0.39 20.37
CA GLY A 106 -7.86 -1.40 19.39
C GLY A 106 -9.03 -2.27 19.86
N TYR A 107 -9.36 -3.25 19.04
CA TYR A 107 -10.41 -4.22 19.32
C TYR A 107 -10.03 -5.56 18.72
N ILE A 108 -10.49 -6.64 19.33
CA ILE A 108 -10.35 -7.99 18.78
C ILE A 108 -11.49 -8.21 17.79
N PRO A 109 -11.21 -8.39 16.49
CA PRO A 109 -12.26 -8.69 15.53
C PRO A 109 -12.91 -10.03 15.84
N THR A 110 -14.23 -10.07 15.71
CA THR A 110 -15.02 -11.28 15.90
C THR A 110 -14.73 -12.30 14.79
N ASP A 111 -15.03 -13.58 15.04
CA ASP A 111 -14.89 -14.63 14.03
C ASP A 111 -15.75 -14.33 12.79
N GLN A 112 -16.90 -13.67 12.96
CA GLN A 112 -17.77 -13.26 11.86
C GLN A 112 -17.09 -12.30 10.88
N GLU A 113 -16.30 -11.36 11.40
CA GLU A 113 -15.57 -10.39 10.57
C GLU A 113 -14.45 -11.03 9.73
N TRP A 114 -14.01 -12.23 10.10
CA TRP A 114 -12.98 -12.98 9.38
C TRP A 114 -13.54 -13.95 8.33
N ARG A 115 -14.86 -14.16 8.28
CA ARG A 115 -15.50 -15.20 7.45
C ARG A 115 -15.32 -14.98 5.95
N PHE A 116 -15.40 -13.74 5.50
CA PHE A 116 -15.43 -13.40 4.08
C PHE A 116 -14.35 -12.38 3.76
N VAL A 117 -13.32 -12.84 3.06
CA VAL A 117 -12.09 -12.07 2.79
C VAL A 117 -12.32 -10.91 1.83
N ASN A 118 -13.24 -11.11 0.90
CA ASN A 118 -13.50 -10.22 -0.21
C ASN A 118 -15.00 -9.91 -0.34
N ILE A 119 -15.68 -9.82 0.81
CA ILE A 119 -17.07 -9.37 0.84
C ILE A 119 -17.16 -7.94 0.28
N TYR A 120 -18.22 -7.65 -0.46
CA TYR A 120 -18.42 -6.41 -1.21
C TYR A 120 -17.40 -6.16 -2.34
N GLU A 121 -16.83 -7.23 -2.91
CA GLU A 121 -16.09 -7.11 -4.18
C GLU A 121 -16.94 -6.41 -5.25
N ASP A 122 -16.33 -5.47 -5.98
CA ASP A 122 -16.93 -4.68 -7.06
C ASP A 122 -18.21 -3.92 -6.67
N THR A 123 -18.45 -3.74 -5.37
CA THR A 123 -19.58 -2.93 -4.90
C THR A 123 -19.23 -1.44 -5.00
N ALA A 124 -19.83 -0.78 -5.99
CA ALA A 124 -19.67 0.65 -6.23
C ALA A 124 -20.47 1.51 -5.22
N THR A 125 -20.05 2.75 -5.04
CA THR A 125 -20.76 3.76 -4.21
C THR A 125 -21.07 5.00 -5.02
N SER A 126 -22.25 5.59 -4.82
CA SER A 126 -22.61 6.88 -5.43
C SER A 126 -21.80 8.02 -4.82
N MET A 127 -21.24 8.90 -5.65
CA MET A 127 -20.56 10.11 -5.19
C MET A 127 -21.53 11.09 -4.51
N ARG A 128 -22.79 11.20 -5.00
CA ARG A 128 -23.82 12.08 -4.40
C ARG A 128 -24.23 11.63 -3.01
N ALA A 129 -24.36 10.32 -2.77
CA ALA A 129 -24.71 9.79 -1.45
C ALA A 129 -23.70 10.17 -0.34
N LEU A 130 -22.41 10.32 -0.69
CA LEU A 130 -21.36 10.76 0.25
C LEU A 130 -21.35 12.27 0.48
N VAL A 131 -21.80 13.08 -0.49
CA VAL A 131 -21.79 14.55 -0.42
C VAL A 131 -23.06 15.09 0.22
N ASP A 132 -24.21 14.51 -0.08
CA ASP A 132 -25.53 15.02 0.33
C ASP A 132 -26.04 14.39 1.64
N GLY A 133 -25.27 13.51 2.28
CA GLY A 133 -25.61 12.86 3.55
C GLY A 133 -26.77 11.86 3.48
N ASN A 134 -27.29 11.59 2.29
CA ASN A 134 -28.34 10.60 2.04
C ASN A 134 -27.71 9.27 1.63
N ASP A 135 -27.21 8.52 2.60
CA ASP A 135 -26.76 7.15 2.36
C ASP A 135 -27.95 6.23 2.07
N LYS A 136 -28.20 5.97 0.79
CA LYS A 136 -29.06 4.88 0.32
C LYS A 136 -28.20 3.73 -0.22
N SER A 137 -27.21 3.27 0.54
CA SER A 137 -26.29 2.18 0.20
C SER A 137 -26.94 0.83 -0.19
N GLY A 138 -28.27 0.75 -0.26
CA GLY A 138 -28.97 -0.26 -1.03
C GLY A 138 -29.43 0.30 -2.39
N PHE A 139 -28.88 -0.23 -3.49
CA PHE A 139 -29.38 0.03 -4.84
C PHE A 139 -30.87 -0.34 -4.97
N THR A 140 -31.79 0.56 -4.67
CA THR A 140 -33.22 0.32 -4.87
C THR A 140 -33.57 0.54 -6.33
N ALA A 141 -34.35 -0.36 -6.92
CA ALA A 141 -34.74 -0.31 -8.32
C ALA A 141 -35.55 0.92 -8.74
N SER A 142 -36.04 1.71 -7.77
CA SER A 142 -36.91 2.86 -7.96
C SER A 142 -36.18 4.18 -8.25
N GLU A 143 -34.84 4.20 -8.26
CA GLU A 143 -34.12 5.47 -8.41
C GLU A 143 -33.91 5.87 -9.88
N GLN A 144 -34.42 7.05 -10.24
CA GLN A 144 -34.46 7.60 -11.60
C GLN A 144 -33.08 7.74 -12.27
N TRP A 145 -31.98 7.76 -11.52
CA TRP A 145 -30.63 7.92 -12.09
C TRP A 145 -30.11 6.64 -12.79
N ARG A 146 -30.75 5.47 -12.64
CA ARG A 146 -30.41 4.28 -13.44
C ARG A 146 -30.68 4.44 -14.94
N SER A 147 -31.60 5.33 -15.34
CA SER A 147 -31.95 5.51 -16.76
C SER A 147 -31.05 6.52 -17.48
N GLN A 148 -30.11 7.16 -16.78
CA GLN A 148 -29.12 8.05 -17.36
C GLN A 148 -27.74 7.43 -17.09
N GLY A 149 -27.09 6.89 -18.11
CA GLY A 149 -25.71 6.42 -17.99
C GLY A 149 -24.80 7.54 -17.48
N SER A 150 -23.70 7.19 -16.80
CA SER A 150 -22.74 8.21 -16.34
C SER A 150 -22.17 8.98 -17.53
N SER A 151 -22.26 10.31 -17.50
CA SER A 151 -21.66 11.20 -18.50
C SER A 151 -20.48 11.95 -17.89
N LEU A 152 -19.36 12.00 -18.62
CA LEU A 152 -18.24 12.89 -18.28
C LEU A 152 -18.73 14.34 -18.15
N PRO A 153 -18.17 15.15 -17.24
CA PRO A 153 -16.93 14.91 -16.49
C PRO A 153 -17.08 14.15 -15.16
N GLU A 154 -18.29 13.78 -14.75
CA GLU A 154 -18.56 13.28 -13.39
C GLU A 154 -18.91 11.77 -13.40
N HIS A 155 -18.02 10.96 -12.81
CA HIS A 155 -18.31 9.55 -12.55
C HIS A 155 -19.18 9.41 -11.31
N GLU A 156 -20.50 9.39 -11.48
CA GLU A 156 -21.48 9.31 -10.39
C GLU A 156 -21.31 8.13 -9.43
N SER A 157 -20.56 7.09 -9.82
CA SER A 157 -20.19 5.97 -8.97
C SER A 157 -18.68 5.75 -8.95
N PHE A 158 -18.15 5.35 -7.79
CA PHE A 158 -16.74 5.00 -7.66
C PHE A 158 -16.55 3.75 -6.80
N PHE A 159 -15.47 3.03 -7.11
CA PHE A 159 -14.78 2.13 -6.21
C PHE A 159 -13.32 2.03 -6.68
N PHE A 160 -12.48 1.47 -5.84
CA PHE A 160 -11.12 1.09 -6.23
C PHE A 160 -10.65 -0.07 -5.37
N TYR A 161 -9.54 -0.67 -5.79
CA TYR A 161 -8.99 -1.84 -5.12
C TYR A 161 -7.83 -1.46 -4.20
N LEU A 162 -7.92 -1.85 -2.94
CA LEU A 162 -6.89 -1.64 -1.93
C LEU A 162 -6.27 -2.98 -1.54
N GLN A 163 -5.02 -3.19 -1.93
CA GLN A 163 -4.25 -4.37 -1.55
C GLN A 163 -3.53 -4.07 -0.25
N ARG A 164 -3.62 -4.97 0.73
CA ARG A 164 -2.99 -4.76 2.04
C ARG A 164 -2.12 -5.95 2.42
N ILE A 165 -0.96 -5.62 2.97
CA ILE A 165 -0.06 -6.53 3.69
C ILE A 165 0.30 -5.91 5.04
N CYS A 166 1.15 -6.57 5.84
CA CYS A 166 1.75 -5.92 7.00
C CYS A 166 2.61 -4.74 6.54
N ASN A 167 2.41 -3.57 7.14
CA ASN A 167 3.17 -2.37 6.81
C ASN A 167 4.60 -2.35 7.40
N HIS A 168 4.96 -3.35 8.21
CA HIS A 168 6.25 -3.44 8.94
C HIS A 168 6.68 -2.08 9.51
N CYS A 169 5.72 -1.43 10.20
CA CYS A 169 5.77 -0.03 10.61
C CYS A 169 7.05 0.35 11.38
N THR A 170 7.40 1.62 11.39
CA THR A 170 8.51 2.14 12.20
C THR A 170 8.16 2.09 13.69
N TYR A 171 6.91 2.41 14.04
CA TYR A 171 6.33 2.28 15.38
C TYR A 171 5.17 1.27 15.37
N PRO A 172 5.44 -0.05 15.45
CA PRO A 172 4.39 -1.05 15.31
C PRO A 172 3.51 -1.14 16.57
N GLY A 173 2.22 -0.82 16.43
CA GLY A 173 1.24 -1.01 17.51
C GLY A 173 1.20 -2.44 18.05
N CYS A 174 1.38 -3.44 17.17
CA CYS A 174 1.45 -4.84 17.60
C CYS A 174 2.65 -5.16 18.48
N LEU A 175 3.81 -4.52 18.24
CA LEU A 175 5.01 -4.70 19.04
C LEU A 175 4.81 -4.09 20.43
N ALA A 176 4.32 -2.85 20.49
CA ALA A 176 4.00 -2.16 21.74
C ALA A 176 2.99 -2.94 22.59
N ALA A 177 2.02 -3.60 21.95
CA ALA A 177 0.96 -4.33 22.61
C ALA A 177 1.37 -5.67 23.24
N CYS A 178 2.45 -6.31 22.80
CA CYS A 178 2.74 -7.70 23.15
C CYS A 178 3.33 -7.82 24.58
N PRO A 179 2.60 -8.35 25.58
CA PRO A 179 3.09 -8.40 26.97
C PRO A 179 4.29 -9.35 27.15
N ARG A 180 4.46 -10.32 26.22
CA ARG A 180 5.57 -11.29 26.23
C ARG A 180 6.79 -10.84 25.46
N LYS A 181 6.73 -9.67 24.81
CA LYS A 181 7.79 -9.17 23.92
C LYS A 181 8.18 -10.21 22.85
N ALA A 182 7.21 -11.01 22.38
CA ALA A 182 7.41 -12.03 21.35
C ALA A 182 7.48 -11.42 19.94
N ILE A 183 7.05 -10.16 19.80
CA ILE A 183 7.13 -9.41 18.55
C ILE A 183 8.40 -8.56 18.59
N TYR A 184 9.16 -8.59 17.50
CA TYR A 184 10.40 -7.83 17.37
C TYR A 184 10.52 -7.28 15.95
N LYS A 185 11.29 -6.20 15.80
CA LYS A 185 11.66 -5.61 14.51
C LYS A 185 13.12 -5.93 14.27
N ARG A 186 13.40 -6.59 13.16
CA ARG A 186 14.76 -7.07 12.83
C ARG A 186 15.71 -5.90 12.58
N PRO A 187 16.93 -5.90 13.16
CA PRO A 187 17.89 -4.81 13.00
C PRO A 187 18.47 -4.70 11.59
N GLU A 188 18.47 -5.75 10.78
CA GLU A 188 19.10 -5.77 9.46
C GLU A 188 18.21 -5.25 8.32
N ASP A 189 16.89 -5.40 8.43
CA ASP A 189 15.94 -5.11 7.34
C ASP A 189 14.62 -4.45 7.80
N GLY A 190 14.44 -4.23 9.10
CA GLY A 190 13.24 -3.58 9.63
C GLY A 190 11.96 -4.41 9.50
N ILE A 191 12.06 -5.69 9.11
CA ILE A 191 10.92 -6.61 9.05
C ILE A 191 10.50 -6.93 10.50
N VAL A 192 9.30 -6.49 10.86
CA VAL A 192 8.63 -6.94 12.10
C VAL A 192 8.28 -8.41 11.98
N LEU A 193 8.51 -9.24 13.01
CA LEU A 193 8.18 -10.68 13.08
C LEU A 193 7.55 -11.04 14.44
N ILE A 194 6.91 -12.21 14.50
CA ILE A 194 6.40 -12.80 15.75
C ILE A 194 7.18 -14.10 15.99
N ASP A 195 7.92 -14.15 17.08
CA ASP A 195 8.58 -15.37 17.57
C ASP A 195 7.51 -16.39 18.02
N GLN A 196 7.38 -17.47 17.25
CA GLN A 196 6.40 -18.52 17.50
C GLN A 196 6.68 -19.31 18.80
N ASN A 197 7.95 -19.42 19.20
CA ASN A 197 8.34 -20.13 20.43
C ASN A 197 8.02 -19.33 21.69
N ARG A 198 8.02 -17.99 21.60
CA ARG A 198 7.67 -17.08 22.71
C ARG A 198 6.20 -16.70 22.75
N CYS A 199 5.51 -16.78 21.60
CA CYS A 199 4.10 -16.45 21.49
C CYS A 199 3.24 -17.41 22.32
N ARG A 200 2.25 -16.88 23.03
CA ARG A 200 1.27 -17.64 23.83
C ARG A 200 -0.17 -17.23 23.54
N GLY A 201 -0.41 -16.55 22.42
CA GLY A 201 -1.76 -16.31 21.95
C GLY A 201 -2.59 -15.30 22.76
N TYR A 202 -1.96 -14.35 23.47
CA TYR A 202 -2.68 -13.30 24.23
C TYR A 202 -3.52 -12.34 23.37
N LYS A 203 -3.41 -12.40 22.04
CA LYS A 203 -4.15 -11.61 21.04
C LYS A 203 -4.04 -10.08 21.14
N LYS A 204 -3.26 -9.53 22.08
CA LYS A 204 -3.00 -8.07 22.16
C LYS A 204 -2.44 -7.48 20.86
N CYS A 205 -1.61 -8.24 20.14
CA CYS A 205 -1.14 -7.80 18.82
C CYS A 205 -2.23 -7.79 17.73
N VAL A 206 -3.22 -8.67 17.83
CA VAL A 206 -4.40 -8.70 16.95
C VAL A 206 -5.32 -7.51 17.27
N GLU A 207 -5.50 -7.25 18.56
CA GLU A 207 -6.31 -6.13 19.08
C GLU A 207 -5.77 -4.77 18.62
N GLN A 208 -4.49 -4.50 18.91
CA GLN A 208 -3.91 -3.17 18.84
C GLN A 208 -3.13 -2.87 17.55
N CYS A 209 -3.05 -3.83 16.61
CA CYS A 209 -2.65 -3.49 15.25
C CYS A 209 -3.82 -2.78 14.56
N PRO A 210 -3.67 -1.51 14.13
CA PRO A 210 -4.80 -0.81 13.54
C PRO A 210 -5.14 -1.36 12.14
N TYR A 211 -4.19 -2.01 11.46
CA TYR A 211 -4.41 -2.68 10.18
C TYR A 211 -4.89 -4.14 10.30
N LYS A 212 -5.00 -4.67 11.52
CA LYS A 212 -5.42 -6.06 11.82
C LYS A 212 -4.64 -7.13 11.03
N LYS A 213 -3.32 -6.95 10.90
CA LYS A 213 -2.44 -7.86 10.15
C LYS A 213 -1.85 -9.02 10.97
N PRO A 214 -1.74 -8.94 12.31
CA PRO A 214 -1.65 -10.12 13.16
C PRO A 214 -2.98 -10.87 13.24
N MET A 215 -2.92 -12.18 13.06
CA MET A 215 -4.07 -13.10 13.06
C MET A 215 -3.80 -14.22 14.06
N TYR A 216 -4.83 -14.74 14.74
CA TYR A 216 -4.68 -15.73 15.83
C TYR A 216 -4.99 -17.17 15.37
N ARG A 217 -3.98 -18.02 15.27
CA ARG A 217 -4.19 -19.40 14.86
C ARG A 217 -4.71 -20.24 16.04
N GLY A 218 -5.99 -20.62 15.99
CA GLY A 218 -6.62 -21.39 17.07
C GLY A 218 -5.99 -22.77 17.29
N THR A 219 -5.49 -23.41 16.22
CA THR A 219 -4.92 -24.76 16.28
C THR A 219 -3.57 -24.82 16.99
N THR A 220 -2.72 -23.81 16.80
CA THR A 220 -1.40 -23.70 17.46
C THR A 220 -1.42 -22.78 18.67
N ARG A 221 -2.54 -22.08 18.92
CA ARG A 221 -2.74 -21.11 20.00
C ARG A 221 -1.70 -19.99 20.03
N VAL A 222 -1.19 -19.61 18.85
CA VAL A 222 -0.26 -18.50 18.66
C VAL A 222 -0.75 -17.57 17.57
N SER A 223 -0.26 -16.33 17.58
CA SER A 223 -0.53 -15.36 16.52
C SER A 223 0.55 -15.41 15.44
N GLU A 224 0.10 -15.25 14.20
CA GLU A 224 0.92 -15.24 13.00
C GLU A 224 0.63 -13.98 12.17
N LYS A 225 1.53 -13.62 11.25
CA LYS A 225 1.35 -12.47 10.34
C LYS A 225 2.35 -12.54 9.19
N CYS A 226 2.13 -11.70 8.18
CA CYS A 226 3.07 -11.48 7.07
C CYS A 226 4.51 -11.39 7.56
N ILE A 227 5.38 -12.20 6.98
CA ILE A 227 6.81 -12.25 7.30
C ILE A 227 7.67 -11.48 6.28
N ALA A 228 7.03 -10.67 5.41
CA ALA A 228 7.64 -10.02 4.25
C ALA A 228 8.54 -10.96 3.43
N CYS A 229 8.13 -12.24 3.30
CA CYS A 229 8.92 -13.31 2.70
C CYS A 229 10.41 -13.20 3.04
N TYR A 230 10.77 -12.96 4.31
CA TYR A 230 12.15 -12.63 4.65
C TYR A 230 13.21 -13.60 4.10
N PRO A 231 12.98 -14.93 3.92
CA PRO A 231 13.97 -15.78 3.28
C PRO A 231 14.32 -15.33 1.85
N ARG A 232 13.35 -14.77 1.11
CA ARG A 232 13.56 -14.18 -0.23
C ARG A 232 14.27 -12.83 -0.15
N VAL A 233 13.88 -11.98 0.80
CA VAL A 233 14.52 -10.66 1.01
C VAL A 233 15.99 -10.81 1.43
N GLU A 234 16.33 -11.87 2.15
CA GLU A 234 17.72 -12.20 2.53
C GLU A 234 18.54 -12.80 1.39
N GLY A 235 17.94 -13.15 0.25
CA GLY A 235 18.64 -13.87 -0.82
C GLY A 235 18.92 -15.34 -0.48
N LYS A 236 18.14 -15.96 0.41
CA LYS A 236 18.26 -17.40 0.74
C LYS A 236 17.39 -18.30 -0.12
N ASP A 237 16.49 -17.75 -0.92
CA ASP A 237 15.71 -18.55 -1.86
C ASP A 237 16.64 -19.09 -2.96
N PRO A 238 16.64 -20.40 -3.26
CA PRO A 238 17.60 -21.00 -4.21
C PRO A 238 17.61 -20.34 -5.60
N LEU A 239 16.50 -19.69 -5.99
CA LEU A 239 16.37 -18.99 -7.28
C LEU A 239 17.08 -17.63 -7.30
N THR A 240 17.64 -17.17 -6.17
CA THR A 240 18.16 -15.81 -5.99
C THR A 240 19.62 -15.64 -6.35
N GLY A 241 20.41 -16.72 -6.37
CA GLY A 241 21.88 -16.61 -6.48
C GLY A 241 22.51 -15.76 -5.37
N GLY A 242 21.89 -15.65 -4.19
CA GLY A 242 22.36 -14.83 -3.07
C GLY A 242 21.85 -13.39 -3.06
N GLU A 243 21.08 -12.97 -4.07
CA GLU A 243 20.58 -11.60 -4.19
C GLU A 243 19.20 -11.40 -3.55
N PRO A 244 18.93 -10.25 -2.90
CA PRO A 244 17.60 -9.93 -2.38
C PRO A 244 16.52 -9.98 -3.46
N MET A 245 15.48 -10.78 -3.21
CA MET A 245 14.35 -10.97 -4.12
C MET A 245 13.07 -10.30 -3.63
N GLU A 246 12.21 -9.99 -4.59
CA GLU A 246 10.85 -9.58 -4.31
C GLU A 246 10.06 -10.67 -3.58
N THR A 247 9.19 -10.26 -2.65
CA THR A 247 8.24 -11.17 -1.99
C THR A 247 7.27 -11.77 -3.00
N ARG A 248 6.69 -12.95 -2.68
CA ARG A 248 5.83 -13.68 -3.62
C ARG A 248 4.63 -12.86 -4.10
N CYS A 249 4.01 -12.07 -3.22
CA CYS A 249 2.87 -11.23 -3.59
C CYS A 249 3.26 -10.06 -4.50
N MET A 250 4.51 -9.57 -4.45
CA MET A 250 5.02 -8.62 -5.44
C MET A 250 5.31 -9.35 -6.75
N ALA A 251 6.16 -10.37 -6.73
CA ALA A 251 6.61 -11.07 -7.94
C ALA A 251 5.45 -11.60 -8.81
N ALA A 252 4.37 -12.08 -8.19
CA ALA A 252 3.18 -12.62 -8.87
C ALA A 252 2.17 -11.55 -9.32
N CYS A 253 2.46 -10.26 -9.16
CA CYS A 253 1.52 -9.20 -9.48
C CYS A 253 1.32 -9.03 -10.99
N VAL A 254 0.16 -9.46 -11.48
CA VAL A 254 -0.26 -9.35 -12.89
C VAL A 254 -0.41 -7.89 -13.32
N GLY A 255 -1.09 -7.06 -12.52
CA GLY A 255 -1.35 -5.66 -12.85
C GLY A 255 -0.13 -4.73 -12.79
N LYS A 256 1.08 -5.26 -12.54
CA LYS A 256 2.32 -4.47 -12.41
C LYS A 256 2.18 -3.27 -11.46
N ILE A 257 1.53 -3.47 -10.31
CA ILE A 257 1.25 -2.39 -9.35
C ILE A 257 2.25 -2.31 -8.21
N ARG A 258 3.12 -3.29 -8.06
CA ARG A 258 3.92 -3.47 -6.83
C ARG A 258 5.39 -3.17 -7.06
N MET A 259 5.96 -2.36 -6.17
CA MET A 259 7.39 -2.21 -5.99
C MET A 259 7.72 -2.34 -4.51
N GLN A 260 8.73 -3.13 -4.18
CA GLN A 260 9.29 -3.22 -2.83
C GLN A 260 10.78 -2.90 -2.83
N GLY A 261 11.30 -2.56 -1.66
CA GLY A 261 12.70 -2.20 -1.51
C GLY A 261 13.20 -2.34 -0.08
N LEU A 262 14.51 -2.28 0.06
CA LEU A 262 15.20 -2.09 1.34
C LEU A 262 15.79 -0.68 1.30
N VAL A 263 15.18 0.25 2.03
CA VAL A 263 15.66 1.64 2.09
C VAL A 263 16.67 1.77 3.21
N LYS A 264 17.79 2.44 2.95
CA LYS A 264 18.84 2.65 3.97
C LYS A 264 18.31 3.57 5.07
N VAL A 265 18.63 3.23 6.32
CA VAL A 265 18.29 4.03 7.49
C VAL A 265 19.58 4.68 8.00
N GLY A 266 19.53 6.00 8.26
CA GLY A 266 20.63 6.77 8.83
C GLY A 266 20.75 6.58 10.34
N ASP A 267 21.81 7.12 10.93
CA ASP A 267 22.08 7.00 12.37
C ASP A 267 21.06 7.74 13.24
N ASP A 268 20.32 8.69 12.66
CA ASP A 268 19.18 9.37 13.26
C ASP A 268 17.90 8.51 13.30
N GLY A 269 17.94 7.32 12.70
CA GLY A 269 16.80 6.41 12.58
C GLY A 269 15.81 6.77 11.49
N LEU A 270 16.10 7.79 10.68
CA LEU A 270 15.31 8.19 9.53
C LEU A 270 15.83 7.51 8.25
N TRP A 271 15.07 7.60 7.17
CA TRP A 271 15.56 7.12 5.88
C TRP A 271 16.73 8.00 5.44
N ALA A 272 17.88 7.38 5.17
CA ALA A 272 19.02 8.08 4.61
C ALA A 272 18.66 8.65 3.24
N GLU A 273 19.19 9.84 2.93
CA GLU A 273 18.95 10.47 1.64
C GLU A 273 19.55 9.64 0.50
N ASP A 274 18.69 9.20 -0.42
CA ASP A 274 19.10 8.44 -1.59
C ASP A 274 18.12 8.67 -2.74
N ARG A 275 18.28 9.79 -3.46
CA ARG A 275 17.39 10.12 -4.58
C ARG A 275 17.40 9.09 -5.72
N TRP A 276 18.41 8.23 -5.79
CA TRP A 276 18.58 7.23 -6.85
C TRP A 276 17.96 5.88 -6.48
N HIS A 277 17.49 5.72 -5.24
CA HIS A 277 16.65 4.59 -4.86
C HIS A 277 15.19 4.85 -5.29
N PRO A 278 14.55 3.97 -6.09
CA PRO A 278 13.26 4.27 -6.71
C PRO A 278 12.13 4.52 -5.71
N LEU A 279 12.12 3.82 -4.57
CA LEU A 279 11.16 4.10 -3.49
C LEU A 279 11.40 5.45 -2.82
N TYR A 280 12.66 5.82 -2.58
CA TYR A 280 12.97 7.10 -1.95
C TYR A 280 12.59 8.23 -2.89
N TYR A 281 12.90 8.09 -4.19
CA TYR A 281 12.45 9.01 -5.22
C TYR A 281 10.93 9.17 -5.22
N ALA A 282 10.16 8.09 -5.35
CA ALA A 282 8.70 8.16 -5.41
C ALA A 282 8.03 8.73 -4.13
N ILE A 283 8.61 8.48 -2.95
CA ILE A 283 8.02 8.86 -1.66
C ILE A 283 8.50 10.24 -1.18
N ARG A 284 9.81 10.53 -1.30
CA ARG A 284 10.45 11.72 -0.69
C ARG A 284 10.75 12.83 -1.69
N VAL A 285 11.04 12.48 -2.95
CA VAL A 285 11.37 13.46 -4.00
C VAL A 285 10.12 13.84 -4.79
N GLU A 286 9.50 12.85 -5.44
CA GLU A 286 8.31 13.05 -6.26
C GLU A 286 7.01 13.04 -5.47
N GLN A 287 7.04 12.53 -4.24
CA GLN A 287 5.93 12.75 -3.32
C GLN A 287 4.59 12.21 -3.87
N VAL A 288 4.65 11.21 -4.74
CA VAL A 288 3.51 10.59 -5.44
C VAL A 288 2.95 9.40 -4.67
N ALA A 289 3.75 8.80 -3.79
CA ALA A 289 3.39 7.67 -2.96
C ALA A 289 3.20 8.07 -1.50
N LEU A 290 2.01 7.81 -0.96
CA LEU A 290 1.56 8.26 0.35
C LEU A 290 1.30 7.08 1.31
N PRO A 291 1.58 7.22 2.61
CA PRO A 291 1.30 6.17 3.60
C PRO A 291 -0.20 5.92 3.77
N LEU A 292 -0.57 4.68 4.13
CA LEU A 292 -1.96 4.33 4.47
C LEU A 292 -2.27 4.63 5.95
N TYR A 293 -3.28 5.46 6.19
CA TYR A 293 -3.74 5.94 7.49
C TYR A 293 -2.60 6.49 8.37
N PRO A 294 -1.86 7.53 7.92
CA PRO A 294 -0.74 8.08 8.68
C PRO A 294 -1.14 8.62 10.06
N GLN A 295 -2.39 9.07 10.24
CA GLN A 295 -2.92 9.57 11.50
C GLN A 295 -2.90 8.53 12.64
N TRP A 296 -2.78 7.24 12.32
CA TRP A 296 -2.67 6.20 13.35
C TRP A 296 -1.31 6.19 14.05
N GLY A 297 -0.35 7.02 13.64
CA GLY A 297 0.92 7.21 14.35
C GLY A 297 1.89 6.04 14.28
N THR A 298 1.56 4.98 13.53
CA THR A 298 2.47 3.82 13.41
C THR A 298 3.65 4.09 12.50
N GLU A 299 3.59 5.15 11.68
CA GLU A 299 4.53 5.41 10.58
C GLU A 299 4.72 4.17 9.69
N PRO A 300 3.70 3.83 8.88
CA PRO A 300 3.73 2.63 8.06
C PRO A 300 4.81 2.73 6.98
N ASN A 301 5.50 1.62 6.70
CA ASN A 301 6.43 1.51 5.57
C ASN A 301 5.74 0.94 4.31
N GLY A 302 4.41 1.04 4.28
CA GLY A 302 3.57 0.70 3.13
C GLY A 302 2.94 1.96 2.56
N PHE A 303 3.21 2.21 1.27
CA PHE A 303 2.82 3.42 0.57
C PHE A 303 1.97 3.09 -0.67
N TYR A 304 1.18 4.05 -1.10
CA TYR A 304 0.21 3.89 -2.19
C TYR A 304 0.23 5.13 -3.07
N ILE A 305 0.18 4.96 -4.39
CA ILE A 305 -0.14 6.05 -5.31
C ILE A 305 -1.66 6.18 -5.34
N PRO A 306 -2.27 7.25 -4.80
CA PRO A 306 -3.71 7.34 -4.62
C PRO A 306 -4.51 7.21 -5.93
N PRO A 307 -5.74 6.66 -5.90
CA PRO A 307 -6.55 6.46 -7.08
C PRO A 307 -7.10 7.81 -7.57
N ARG A 308 -6.78 8.19 -8.81
CA ARG A 308 -7.13 9.50 -9.36
C ARG A 308 -8.64 9.77 -9.45
N HIS A 309 -9.43 8.71 -9.60
CA HIS A 309 -10.88 8.74 -9.81
C HIS A 309 -11.72 8.68 -8.52
N ALA A 310 -11.11 8.52 -7.34
CA ALA A 310 -11.85 8.46 -6.09
C ALA A 310 -12.11 9.87 -5.48
N PRO A 311 -13.21 10.06 -4.73
CA PRO A 311 -13.55 11.32 -4.08
C PRO A 311 -12.44 11.82 -3.14
N ARG A 312 -12.01 13.07 -3.32
CA ARG A 312 -10.85 13.64 -2.60
C ARG A 312 -11.00 13.60 -1.09
N GLY A 313 -12.18 13.87 -0.54
CA GLY A 313 -12.43 13.78 0.91
C GLY A 313 -12.13 12.38 1.47
N TYR A 314 -12.63 11.35 0.80
CA TYR A 314 -12.41 9.95 1.20
C TYR A 314 -10.92 9.57 1.16
N ILE A 315 -10.23 9.86 0.07
CA ILE A 315 -8.80 9.48 -0.05
C ILE A 315 -7.87 10.37 0.78
N ARG A 316 -8.24 11.62 1.14
CA ARG A 316 -7.51 12.44 2.13
C ARG A 316 -7.58 11.84 3.53
N GLN A 317 -8.73 11.26 3.92
CA GLN A 317 -8.82 10.50 5.17
C GLN A 317 -7.88 9.29 5.17
N MET A 318 -7.78 8.60 4.04
CA MET A 318 -6.94 7.39 3.91
C MET A 318 -5.45 7.68 3.80
N PHE A 319 -5.04 8.68 3.04
CA PHE A 319 -3.63 8.90 2.68
C PHE A 319 -3.06 10.23 3.20
N GLY A 320 -3.88 11.03 3.87
CA GLY A 320 -3.50 12.32 4.43
C GLY A 320 -3.59 13.49 3.44
N PRO A 321 -3.13 14.68 3.86
CA PRO A 321 -3.28 15.93 3.11
C PRO A 321 -2.46 16.00 1.80
N GLY A 322 -1.50 15.11 1.57
CA GLY A 322 -0.66 15.10 0.37
C GLY A 322 -1.34 14.61 -0.92
N VAL A 323 -2.59 14.15 -0.83
CA VAL A 323 -3.32 13.49 -1.93
C VAL A 323 -3.39 14.32 -3.19
N ASP A 324 -3.72 15.62 -3.08
CA ASP A 324 -3.92 16.46 -4.25
C ASP A 324 -2.62 16.62 -5.04
N ASN A 325 -1.51 16.96 -4.36
CA ASN A 325 -0.19 17.02 -4.97
C ASN A 325 0.24 15.69 -5.59
N ALA A 326 0.00 14.57 -4.88
CA ALA A 326 0.35 13.24 -5.38
C ALA A 326 -0.40 12.90 -6.67
N ILE A 327 -1.72 13.17 -6.72
CA ILE A 327 -2.53 12.92 -7.91
C ILE A 327 -2.14 13.87 -9.05
N ASP A 328 -1.92 15.14 -8.75
CA ASP A 328 -1.55 16.13 -9.78
C ASP A 328 -0.23 15.79 -10.46
N ARG A 329 0.75 15.29 -9.69
CA ARG A 329 2.03 14.77 -10.23
C ARG A 329 1.87 13.44 -10.94
N TYR A 330 0.97 12.57 -10.50
CA TYR A 330 0.72 11.30 -11.19
C TYR A 330 0.00 11.49 -12.53
N ILE A 331 -0.92 12.46 -12.64
CA ILE A 331 -1.66 12.75 -13.88
C ILE A 331 -0.76 13.38 -14.95
N VAL A 332 0.13 14.29 -14.56
CA VAL A 332 1.11 14.92 -15.45
C VAL A 332 2.51 14.72 -14.87
N PRO A 333 3.09 13.52 -15.02
CA PRO A 333 4.37 13.19 -14.42
C PRO A 333 5.51 13.98 -15.06
N SER A 334 6.53 14.29 -14.26
CA SER A 334 7.82 14.75 -14.78
C SER A 334 8.42 13.69 -15.70
N ARG A 335 9.34 14.09 -16.59
CA ARG A 335 10.09 13.16 -17.46
C ARG A 335 10.71 12.02 -16.66
N GLU A 336 11.35 12.34 -15.54
CA GLU A 336 11.99 11.36 -14.66
C GLU A 336 10.98 10.49 -13.89
N LEU A 337 9.87 11.07 -13.40
CA LEU A 337 8.82 10.28 -12.76
C LEU A 337 8.21 9.26 -13.72
N LEU A 338 7.96 9.65 -14.97
CA LEU A 338 7.44 8.75 -15.99
C LEU A 338 8.40 7.58 -16.26
N ALA A 339 9.72 7.83 -16.28
CA ALA A 339 10.75 6.80 -16.37
C ALA A 339 10.74 5.86 -15.16
N VAL A 340 10.75 6.39 -13.93
CA VAL A 340 10.75 5.56 -12.71
C VAL A 340 9.49 4.69 -12.59
N LEU A 341 8.33 5.18 -13.06
CA LEU A 341 7.08 4.41 -13.08
C LEU A 341 7.12 3.16 -13.99
N GLN A 342 8.11 3.04 -14.89
CA GLN A 342 8.31 1.83 -15.71
C GLN A 342 8.96 0.68 -14.93
N LEU A 343 9.61 0.97 -13.79
CA LEU A 343 10.29 -0.04 -12.99
C LEU A 343 9.35 -0.95 -12.19
N TRP A 344 8.06 -0.59 -12.13
CA TRP A 344 7.05 -1.38 -11.44
C TRP A 344 6.91 -2.78 -12.05
N ARG A 345 7.25 -3.80 -11.27
CA ARG A 345 7.30 -5.20 -11.71
C ARG A 345 8.22 -5.48 -12.91
N ALA A 346 9.23 -4.65 -13.12
CA ALA A 346 10.23 -4.86 -14.17
C ALA A 346 11.29 -5.92 -13.81
N SER A 347 11.46 -6.26 -12.52
CA SER A 347 12.39 -7.30 -12.05
C SER A 347 11.77 -8.20 -11.00
N GLN A 348 12.28 -9.41 -10.80
CA GLN A 348 11.97 -10.23 -9.61
C GLN A 348 12.97 -10.03 -8.46
N GLN A 349 14.06 -9.30 -8.70
CA GLN A 349 15.02 -8.87 -7.68
C GLN A 349 14.62 -7.50 -7.11
N ILE A 350 15.07 -7.21 -5.89
CA ILE A 350 14.90 -5.88 -5.31
C ILE A 350 15.82 -4.89 -6.04
N ILE A 351 15.24 -3.78 -6.49
CA ILE A 351 15.98 -2.67 -7.10
C ILE A 351 16.54 -1.77 -5.99
N PHE A 352 17.84 -1.52 -6.01
CA PHE A 352 18.53 -0.62 -5.08
C PHE A 352 18.86 0.73 -5.70
N ARG A 353 18.98 0.79 -7.02
CA ARG A 353 19.35 2.00 -7.75
C ARG A 353 18.71 2.01 -9.14
N TYR A 354 18.38 3.18 -9.67
CA TYR A 354 18.04 3.36 -11.07
C TYR A 354 18.93 4.40 -11.76
N ASP A 355 19.02 4.32 -13.08
CA ASP A 355 19.55 5.36 -13.96
C ASP A 355 18.57 5.62 -15.10
N VAL A 356 18.68 6.81 -15.71
CA VAL A 356 17.91 7.19 -16.89
C VAL A 356 18.87 7.67 -17.96
N ILE A 357 18.87 7.01 -19.11
CA ILE A 357 19.57 7.45 -20.32
C ILE A 357 18.57 8.28 -21.14
N PRO A 358 18.85 9.57 -21.39
CA PRO A 358 17.98 10.43 -22.19
C PRO A 358 17.76 9.89 -23.60
N GLY A 359 16.51 9.77 -24.00
CA GLY A 359 16.08 9.46 -25.36
C GLY A 359 15.44 10.65 -26.07
N PRO A 360 15.05 10.48 -27.35
CA PRO A 360 14.37 11.51 -28.13
C PRO A 360 12.96 11.74 -27.61
N LYS A 361 12.42 12.94 -27.87
CA LYS A 361 11.01 13.24 -27.65
C LYS A 361 10.16 12.47 -28.65
N VAL A 362 9.11 11.81 -28.18
CA VAL A 362 8.23 10.96 -29.00
C VAL A 362 6.77 11.41 -28.99
N PHE A 363 6.36 12.18 -27.99
CA PHE A 363 4.99 12.66 -27.90
C PHE A 363 4.89 14.00 -27.14
N GLU A 364 3.93 14.84 -27.52
CA GLU A 364 3.56 16.08 -26.83
C GLU A 364 2.05 16.27 -26.86
N THR A 365 1.46 16.66 -25.74
CA THR A 365 0.05 17.06 -25.66
C THR A 365 -0.18 18.01 -24.48
N GLN A 366 -1.43 18.39 -24.24
CA GLN A 366 -1.85 19.05 -23.01
C GLN A 366 -2.76 18.13 -22.20
N ILE A 367 -2.48 18.00 -20.90
CA ILE A 367 -3.31 17.26 -19.96
C ILE A 367 -3.77 18.26 -18.90
N HIS A 368 -5.09 18.50 -18.84
CA HIS A 368 -5.70 19.49 -17.94
C HIS A 368 -5.06 20.88 -18.06
N GLY A 369 -4.82 21.34 -19.30
CA GLY A 369 -4.18 22.62 -19.60
C GLY A 369 -2.68 22.71 -19.29
N ARG A 370 -2.07 21.65 -18.77
CA ARG A 370 -0.62 21.57 -18.55
C ARG A 370 0.06 20.85 -19.69
N LYS A 371 1.18 21.40 -20.17
CA LYS A 371 2.02 20.77 -21.19
C LYS A 371 2.57 19.43 -20.67
N PHE A 372 2.43 18.39 -21.48
CA PHE A 372 2.99 17.06 -21.23
C PHE A 372 3.88 16.67 -22.40
N GLU A 373 5.12 16.28 -22.11
CA GLU A 373 6.09 15.78 -23.08
C GLU A 373 6.57 14.41 -22.66
N MET A 374 6.57 13.47 -23.60
CA MET A 374 7.11 12.13 -23.41
C MET A 374 8.39 11.96 -24.21
N TYR A 375 9.41 11.44 -23.54
CA TYR A 375 10.70 11.10 -24.12
C TYR A 375 10.87 9.59 -24.03
N ASN A 376 11.41 8.96 -25.08
CA ASN A 376 11.69 7.53 -25.09
C ASN A 376 13.01 7.23 -24.35
N ASP A 377 13.03 7.61 -23.08
CA ASP A 377 14.17 7.39 -22.19
C ASP A 377 14.39 5.89 -21.94
N THR A 378 15.65 5.49 -21.81
CA THR A 378 15.98 4.13 -21.38
C THR A 378 16.27 4.13 -19.88
N VAL A 379 15.44 3.41 -19.13
CA VAL A 379 15.52 3.27 -17.68
C VAL A 379 16.29 2.01 -17.35
N LEU A 380 17.34 2.15 -16.54
CA LEU A 380 18.13 1.04 -16.03
C LEU A 380 17.83 0.85 -14.54
N ALA A 381 17.90 -0.39 -14.07
CA ALA A 381 17.81 -0.69 -12.64
C ALA A 381 18.86 -1.70 -12.21
N PHE A 382 19.38 -1.51 -10.99
CA PHE A 382 20.48 -2.28 -10.45
C PHE A 382 20.08 -2.94 -9.13
N ASN A 383 20.54 -4.17 -8.92
CA ASN A 383 20.36 -4.91 -7.68
C ASN A 383 21.38 -4.46 -6.61
N LYS A 384 21.45 -5.19 -5.50
CA LYS A 384 22.33 -4.86 -4.37
C LYS A 384 23.81 -4.89 -4.71
N SER A 385 24.24 -5.83 -5.57
CA SER A 385 25.64 -5.94 -6.03
C SER A 385 26.00 -4.96 -7.15
N GLY A 386 25.06 -4.11 -7.58
CA GLY A 386 25.28 -3.16 -8.67
C GLY A 386 25.15 -3.79 -10.06
N LYS A 387 24.66 -5.03 -10.18
CA LYS A 387 24.38 -5.68 -11.46
C LYS A 387 23.11 -5.09 -12.07
N GLU A 388 23.16 -4.75 -13.36
CA GLU A 388 21.98 -4.37 -14.14
C GLU A 388 20.99 -5.55 -14.22
N ILE A 389 19.77 -5.31 -13.76
CA ILE A 389 18.68 -6.31 -13.73
C ILE A 389 17.45 -5.88 -14.53
N VAL A 390 17.40 -4.62 -14.97
CA VAL A 390 16.35 -4.07 -15.84
C VAL A 390 16.99 -3.08 -16.81
N ARG A 391 16.54 -3.16 -18.07
CA ARG A 391 16.73 -2.15 -19.11
C ARG A 391 15.44 -2.06 -19.90
N ILE A 392 14.74 -0.94 -19.79
CA ILE A 392 13.42 -0.75 -20.43
C ILE A 392 13.30 0.66 -20.99
N GLN A 393 12.66 0.78 -22.14
CA GLN A 393 12.32 2.06 -22.76
C GLN A 393 10.97 2.56 -22.25
N VAL A 394 10.80 3.88 -22.16
CA VAL A 394 9.51 4.50 -21.78
C VAL A 394 8.44 4.21 -22.83
N GLU A 395 8.80 4.21 -24.11
CA GLU A 395 7.89 3.84 -25.18
C GLU A 395 7.81 2.31 -25.28
N GLU A 396 6.61 1.75 -25.15
CA GLU A 396 6.41 0.32 -25.37
C GLU A 396 6.55 -0.01 -26.86
N PRO A 397 7.33 -1.04 -27.23
CA PRO A 397 7.49 -1.43 -28.63
C PRO A 397 6.17 -1.94 -29.21
N ILE A 398 5.77 -1.39 -30.36
CA ILE A 398 4.60 -1.85 -31.10
C ILE A 398 5.02 -3.03 -31.99
N TYR A 399 4.45 -4.21 -31.70
CA TYR A 399 4.61 -5.39 -32.55
C TYR A 399 3.43 -5.54 -33.49
N ILE A 400 3.61 -5.16 -34.76
CA ILE A 400 2.59 -5.35 -35.81
C ILE A 400 2.69 -6.80 -36.28
N ARG A 401 1.59 -7.56 -36.14
CA ARG A 401 1.51 -8.93 -36.69
C ARG A 401 1.38 -8.88 -38.22
N PRO A 402 2.02 -9.78 -38.97
CA PRO A 402 1.82 -9.87 -40.42
C PRO A 402 0.35 -10.09 -40.78
N ALA A 403 -0.12 -9.41 -41.84
CA ALA A 403 -1.51 -9.44 -42.28
C ALA A 403 -1.97 -10.87 -42.67
N GLU A 404 -1.06 -11.72 -43.16
CA GLU A 404 -1.39 -13.09 -43.58
C GLU A 404 -1.87 -14.00 -42.43
N ARG A 405 -1.68 -13.61 -41.17
CA ARG A 405 -2.12 -14.37 -39.99
C ARG A 405 -3.43 -13.89 -39.38
N VAL A 406 -4.10 -12.92 -40.00
CA VAL A 406 -5.42 -12.43 -39.60
C VAL A 406 -6.49 -13.11 -40.45
N THR A 407 -6.63 -14.43 -40.32
CA THR A 407 -7.65 -15.22 -41.06
C THR A 407 -9.02 -15.25 -40.37
N TRP A 408 -9.34 -14.25 -39.53
CA TRP A 408 -10.59 -14.19 -38.77
C TRP A 408 -11.29 -12.84 -38.89
N LEU A 409 -11.65 -12.47 -40.13
CA LEU A 409 -12.75 -11.59 -40.51
C LEU A 409 -13.24 -12.08 -41.87
#